data_AF-A0A370ANX2-F1
#
_entry.id   AF-A0A370ANX2-F1
#
_cell.length_a   1.000
_cell.length_b   1.000
_cell.length_c   1.000
_cell.angle_alpha   90.00
_cell.angle_beta   90.00
_cell.angle_gamma   90.00
#
_symmetry.space_group_name_H-M   'P 1'
#
loop_
_entity.id
_entity.type
_entity.pdbx_description
1 polymer ?
#
loop_
_entity_poly.entity_id
_entity_poly.type
_entity_poly.pdbx_seq_one_letter_code
_entity_poly.pdbx_strand_id
1 'polypeptide(L)'
;MKLQNRFLVPISILILAGMAALSFISYTNSKKEIQQAMEGYVEHVAELLVQALDDYLISAVEDIEIWSDRDVYREVFSDTVTNSSELASKALFDLRKKVPQFEIIAVADTLGRLIKLTIENDLNAENANHLSYRRIKEAKFYFFVLSKPQK
;
A
#
# COMPACT_ATOMS: atom_id res chain seq x y z
N MET A 1 -50.35 38.91 -45.63
CA MET A 1 -49.37 38.24 -44.75
C MET A 1 -48.87 36.89 -45.31
N LYS A 2 -48.38 36.81 -46.56
CA LYS A 2 -47.91 35.53 -47.15
C LYS A 2 -46.44 35.52 -47.62
N LEU A 3 -45.79 36.68 -47.75
CA LEU A 3 -44.38 36.75 -48.18
C LEU A 3 -43.38 36.50 -47.04
N GLN A 4 -43.65 37.04 -45.84
CA GLN A 4 -42.75 36.91 -44.69
C GLN A 4 -42.57 35.45 -44.23
N ASN A 5 -43.64 34.66 -44.17
CA ASN A 5 -43.56 33.26 -43.76
C ASN A 5 -42.82 32.35 -44.77
N ARG A 6 -42.72 32.75 -46.04
CA ARG A 6 -42.16 31.91 -47.10
C ARG A 6 -40.62 31.90 -47.10
N PHE A 7 -39.99 32.91 -46.53
CA PHE A 7 -38.53 33.02 -46.42
C PHE A 7 -38.02 32.77 -44.99
N LEU A 8 -38.78 33.20 -43.97
CA LEU A 8 -38.32 33.12 -42.58
C LEU A 8 -38.28 31.68 -42.06
N VAL A 9 -39.27 30.86 -42.42
CA VAL A 9 -39.36 29.45 -42.03
C VAL A 9 -38.15 28.62 -42.54
N PRO A 10 -37.79 28.63 -43.84
CA PRO A 10 -36.66 27.83 -44.31
C PRO A 10 -35.31 28.27 -43.73
N ILE A 11 -35.12 29.58 -43.51
CA ILE A 11 -33.89 30.11 -42.88
C ILE A 11 -33.80 29.64 -41.42
N SER A 12 -34.90 29.72 -40.66
CA SER A 12 -34.93 29.24 -39.27
C SER A 12 -34.68 27.73 -39.17
N ILE A 13 -35.24 26.93 -40.09
CA ILE A 13 -34.99 25.49 -40.13
C ILE A 13 -33.51 25.21 -40.43
N LEU A 14 -32.91 25.94 -41.37
CA LEU A 14 -31.48 25.81 -41.70
C LEU A 14 -30.60 26.11 -40.47
N ILE A 15 -30.92 27.19 -39.75
CA ILE A 15 -30.20 27.60 -38.54
C ILE A 15 -30.33 26.53 -37.45
N LEU A 16 -31.56 26.03 -37.21
CA LEU A 16 -31.80 24.97 -36.23
C LEU A 16 -31.08 23.67 -36.59
N ALA A 17 -31.06 23.30 -37.87
CA ALA A 17 -30.32 22.14 -38.36
C ALA A 17 -28.80 22.29 -38.16
N GLY A 18 -28.26 23.48 -38.44
CA GLY A 18 -26.84 23.79 -38.20
C GLY A 18 -26.48 23.70 -36.72
N MET A 19 -27.29 24.29 -35.84
CA MET A 19 -27.09 24.21 -34.39
C MET A 19 -27.23 22.78 -33.87
N ALA A 20 -28.17 21.99 -34.38
CA ALA A 20 -28.33 20.59 -34.01
C ALA A 20 -27.09 19.76 -34.41
N ALA A 21 -26.57 19.97 -35.62
CA ALA A 21 -25.36 19.30 -36.07
C ALA A 21 -24.13 19.67 -35.23
N LEU A 22 -23.93 20.97 -34.96
CA LEU A 22 -22.83 21.45 -34.11
C LEU A 22 -22.94 20.92 -32.67
N SER A 23 -24.15 20.92 -32.10
CA SER A 23 -24.40 20.38 -30.76
C SER A 23 -24.08 18.89 -30.71
N PHE A 24 -24.45 18.14 -31.74
CA PHE A 24 -24.15 16.71 -31.81
C PHE A 24 -22.65 16.43 -31.91
N ILE A 25 -21.93 17.17 -32.76
CA ILE A 25 -20.47 17.08 -32.87
C ILE A 25 -19.81 17.46 -31.55
N SER A 26 -20.23 18.56 -30.93
CA SER A 26 -19.70 18.99 -29.63
C SER A 26 -19.94 17.94 -28.55
N TYR A 27 -21.14 17.36 -28.49
CA TYR A 27 -21.46 16.33 -27.50
C TYR A 27 -20.59 15.08 -27.65
N THR A 28 -20.40 14.61 -28.89
CA THR A 28 -19.57 13.43 -29.15
C THR A 28 -18.09 13.68 -28.83
N ASN A 29 -17.57 14.86 -29.16
CA ASN A 29 -16.20 15.25 -28.82
C ASN A 29 -16.01 15.41 -27.31
N SER A 30 -16.88 16.16 -26.63
CA SER A 30 -16.79 16.34 -25.17
C SER A 30 -16.93 15.02 -24.43
N LYS A 31 -17.79 14.10 -24.89
CA LYS A 31 -17.89 12.76 -24.31
C LYS A 31 -16.55 12.01 -24.42
N LYS A 32 -15.89 12.08 -25.58
CA LYS A 32 -14.59 11.45 -25.80
C LYS A 32 -13.50 12.07 -24.92
N GLU A 33 -13.45 13.39 -24.83
CA GLU A 33 -12.48 14.10 -23.99
C GLU A 33 -12.65 13.77 -22.51
N ILE A 34 -13.89 13.74 -22.01
CA ILE A 34 -14.19 13.35 -20.63
C ILE A 34 -13.75 11.90 -20.38
N GLN A 35 -14.04 10.99 -21.32
CA GLN A 35 -13.61 9.60 -21.19
C GLN A 35 -12.09 9.48 -21.12
N GLN A 36 -11.36 10.16 -22.02
CA GLN A 36 -9.90 10.17 -22.02
C GLN A 36 -9.31 10.79 -20.74
N ALA A 37 -9.92 11.86 -20.25
CA ALA A 37 -9.51 12.48 -18.99
C ALA A 37 -9.73 11.55 -17.79
N MET A 38 -10.84 10.79 -17.77
CA MET A 38 -11.10 9.79 -16.74
C MET A 38 -10.11 8.63 -16.81
N GLU A 39 -9.82 8.12 -18.02
CA GLU A 39 -8.82 7.07 -18.23
C GLU A 39 -7.45 7.51 -17.72
N GLY A 40 -6.99 8.70 -18.11
CA GLY A 40 -5.72 9.26 -17.64
C GLY A 40 -5.70 9.55 -16.13
N TYR A 41 -6.82 9.95 -15.54
CA TYR A 41 -6.92 10.13 -14.09
C TYR A 41 -6.78 8.80 -13.34
N VAL A 42 -7.42 7.73 -13.81
CA VAL A 42 -7.30 6.40 -13.19
C VAL A 42 -5.87 5.87 -13.29
N GLU A 43 -5.22 6.04 -14.44
CA GLU A 43 -3.82 5.68 -14.64
C GLU A 43 -2.91 6.44 -13.68
N HIS A 44 -3.09 7.77 -13.58
CA HIS A 44 -2.31 8.60 -12.66
C HIS A 44 -2.50 8.22 -11.20
N VAL A 45 -3.74 7.93 -10.77
CA VAL A 45 -4.00 7.47 -9.39
C VAL A 45 -3.36 6.11 -9.14
N ALA A 46 -3.38 5.20 -10.12
CA ALA A 46 -2.72 3.90 -10.00
C ALA A 46 -1.20 4.06 -9.86
N GLU A 47 -0.57 4.93 -10.65
CA GLU A 47 0.86 5.25 -10.53
C GLU A 47 1.21 5.81 -9.14
N LEU A 48 0.41 6.76 -8.65
CA LEU A 48 0.60 7.32 -7.30
C LEU A 48 0.47 6.26 -6.21
N LEU A 49 -0.47 5.33 -6.34
CA LEU A 49 -0.62 4.22 -5.39
C LEU A 49 0.57 3.27 -5.43
N VAL A 50 1.08 2.94 -6.61
CA VAL A 50 2.28 2.12 -6.77
C VAL A 50 3.47 2.80 -6.09
N GLN A 51 3.69 4.09 -6.37
CA GLN A 51 4.77 4.86 -5.77
C GLN A 51 4.64 4.92 -4.24
N ALA A 52 3.43 5.19 -3.72
CA ALA A 52 3.19 5.22 -2.29
C ALA A 52 3.44 3.86 -1.62
N LEU A 53 3.14 2.75 -2.30
CA LEU A 53 3.44 1.41 -1.82
C LEU A 53 4.95 1.13 -1.83
N ASP A 54 5.66 1.53 -2.87
CA ASP A 54 7.12 1.38 -2.95
C ASP A 54 7.82 2.19 -1.84
N ASP A 55 7.43 3.45 -1.65
CA ASP A 55 7.94 4.31 -0.59
C ASP A 55 7.66 3.72 0.80
N TYR A 56 6.45 3.19 1.01
CA TYR A 56 6.08 2.50 2.24
C TYR A 56 6.94 1.25 2.48
N LEU A 57 7.18 0.45 1.45
CA LEU A 57 8.00 -0.75 1.56
C LEU A 57 9.47 -0.41 1.86
N ILE A 58 10.03 0.60 1.20
CA ILE A 58 11.38 1.09 1.46
C ILE A 58 11.48 1.55 2.91
N SER A 59 10.55 2.40 3.38
CA SER A 59 10.54 2.88 4.76
C SER A 59 10.39 1.74 5.77
N ALA A 60 9.54 0.75 5.47
CA ALA A 60 9.38 -0.42 6.34
C ALA A 60 10.65 -1.27 6.43
N VAL A 61 11.40 -1.40 5.33
CA VAL A 61 12.71 -2.09 5.33
C VAL A 61 13.72 -1.30 6.16
N GLU A 62 13.82 0.01 5.97
CA GLU A 62 14.73 0.87 6.75
C GLU A 62 14.42 0.81 8.25
N ASP A 63 13.15 0.88 8.63
CA ASP A 63 12.70 0.74 10.01
C ASP A 63 13.11 -0.61 10.60
N ILE A 64 12.90 -1.70 9.86
CA ILE A 64 13.32 -3.04 10.24
C ILE A 64 14.82 -3.11 10.44
N GLU A 65 15.63 -2.56 9.53
CA GLU A 65 17.07 -2.55 9.64
C GLU A 65 17.53 -1.80 10.90
N ILE A 66 16.98 -0.61 11.14
CA ILE A 66 17.29 0.21 12.32
C ILE A 66 16.92 -0.53 13.61
N TRP A 67 15.78 -1.22 13.65
CA TRP A 67 15.39 -1.97 14.84
C TRP A 67 16.25 -3.20 15.02
N SER A 68 16.61 -3.88 13.93
CA SER A 68 17.45 -5.08 13.96
C SER A 68 18.85 -4.84 14.49
N ASP A 69 19.37 -3.63 14.31
CA ASP A 69 20.70 -3.28 14.76
C ASP A 69 20.76 -2.90 16.25
N ARG A 70 19.63 -2.86 16.96
CA ARG A 70 19.61 -2.53 18.39
C ARG A 70 20.26 -3.64 19.23
N ASP A 71 21.17 -3.23 20.11
CA ASP A 71 21.92 -4.15 20.99
C ASP A 71 21.02 -5.06 21.83
N VAL A 72 19.85 -4.56 22.24
CA VAL A 72 18.86 -5.34 23.01
C VAL A 72 18.41 -6.63 22.31
N TYR A 73 18.46 -6.69 20.97
CA TYR A 73 18.12 -7.89 20.21
C TYR A 73 19.35 -8.76 19.95
N ARG A 74 20.55 -8.19 19.85
CA ARG A 74 21.81 -8.94 19.73
C ARG A 74 22.15 -9.69 21.02
N GLU A 75 21.91 -9.07 22.17
CA GLU A 75 22.18 -9.64 23.49
C GLU A 75 21.34 -10.88 23.81
N VAL A 76 20.20 -11.09 23.14
CA VAL A 76 19.40 -12.32 23.24
C VAL A 76 20.18 -13.55 22.78
N PHE A 77 21.15 -13.36 21.88
CA PHE A 77 22.00 -14.41 21.36
C PHE A 77 23.29 -14.58 22.16
N SER A 78 23.52 -13.74 23.18
CA SER A 78 24.73 -13.78 24.00
C SER A 78 24.42 -14.42 25.35
N ASP A 79 25.06 -15.54 25.66
CA ASP A 79 24.89 -16.31 26.91
C ASP A 79 25.34 -15.55 28.19
N THR A 80 25.89 -14.33 28.03
CA THR A 80 26.49 -13.54 29.11
C THR A 80 25.49 -12.73 29.93
N VAL A 81 24.26 -12.53 29.47
CA VAL A 81 23.27 -11.66 30.13
C VAL A 81 22.05 -12.46 30.58
N THR A 82 21.93 -12.68 31.89
CA THR A 82 20.91 -13.54 32.51
C THR A 82 19.46 -13.09 32.27
N ASN A 83 19.22 -11.86 31.81
CA ASN A 83 17.88 -11.27 31.59
C ASN A 83 17.63 -10.77 30.15
N SER A 84 18.50 -11.07 29.18
CA SER A 84 18.40 -10.53 27.81
C SER A 84 17.09 -10.88 27.11
N SER A 85 16.56 -12.08 27.34
CA SER A 85 15.29 -12.56 26.79
C SER A 85 14.07 -11.73 27.25
N GLU A 86 14.02 -11.33 28.53
CA GLU A 86 12.92 -10.53 29.07
C GLU A 86 12.99 -9.08 28.57
N LEU A 87 14.20 -8.51 28.52
CA LEU A 87 14.45 -7.17 27.98
C LEU A 87 14.06 -7.05 26.51
N ALA A 88 14.40 -8.05 25.68
CA ALA A 88 14.00 -8.08 24.28
C ALA A 88 12.49 -8.22 24.10
N SER A 89 11.83 -9.02 24.95
CA SER A 89 10.37 -9.18 24.90
C SER A 89 9.65 -7.87 25.23
N LYS A 90 10.12 -7.16 26.26
CA LYS A 90 9.63 -5.82 26.60
C LYS A 90 9.90 -4.82 25.47
N ALA A 91 11.10 -4.82 24.90
CA ALA A 91 11.45 -3.94 23.78
C ALA A 91 10.57 -4.19 22.54
N LEU A 92 10.24 -5.45 22.22
CA LEU A 92 9.30 -5.80 21.15
C LEU A 92 7.87 -5.34 21.43
N PHE A 93 7.42 -5.45 22.69
CA PHE A 93 6.10 -4.97 23.10
C PHE A 93 5.98 -3.45 23.02
N ASP A 94 7.01 -2.73 23.50
CA ASP A 94 7.08 -1.28 23.41
C ASP A 94 7.20 -0.81 21.95
N LEU A 95 7.92 -1.56 21.11
CA LEU A 95 8.02 -1.29 19.68
C LEU A 95 6.67 -1.43 18.97
N ARG A 96 5.93 -2.52 19.25
CA ARG A 96 4.57 -2.72 18.69
C ARG A 96 3.61 -1.59 19.08
N LYS A 97 3.71 -1.07 20.31
CA LYS A 97 2.91 0.09 20.72
C LYS A 97 3.24 1.36 19.94
N LYS A 98 4.53 1.55 19.60
CA LYS A 98 4.99 2.70 18.84
C LYS A 98 4.67 2.58 17.35
N VAL A 99 4.53 1.35 16.85
CA VAL A 99 4.38 1.09 15.41
C VAL A 99 3.18 0.18 15.15
N PRO A 100 1.96 0.72 15.23
CA PRO A 100 0.72 -0.05 15.16
C PRO A 100 0.44 -0.64 13.78
N GLN A 101 1.16 -0.21 12.72
CA GLN A 101 1.03 -0.83 11.40
C GLN A 101 1.51 -2.29 11.35
N PHE A 102 2.27 -2.74 12.37
CA PHE A 102 2.81 -4.09 12.44
C PHE A 102 2.05 -4.92 13.47
N GLU A 103 1.34 -5.94 13.00
CA GLU A 103 0.49 -6.77 13.87
C GLU A 103 1.33 -7.68 14.77
N ILE A 104 2.39 -8.23 14.20
CA ILE A 104 3.33 -9.15 14.82
C ILE A 104 4.73 -8.62 14.52
N ILE A 105 5.58 -8.63 15.54
CA ILE A 105 7.01 -8.38 15.42
C ILE A 105 7.70 -9.56 16.12
N ALA A 106 8.71 -10.14 15.48
CA ALA A 106 9.42 -11.29 16.01
C ALA A 106 10.90 -11.20 15.67
N VAL A 107 11.73 -11.84 16.50
CA VAL A 107 13.17 -11.99 16.29
C VAL A 107 13.45 -13.46 15.99
N ALA A 108 14.13 -13.72 14.88
CA ALA A 108 14.60 -15.05 14.51
C ALA A 108 16.12 -15.12 14.37
N ASP A 109 16.64 -16.32 14.59
CA ASP A 109 18.02 -16.70 14.27
C ASP A 109 18.24 -16.78 12.74
N THR A 110 19.50 -16.79 12.33
CA THR A 110 20.02 -17.07 10.99
C THR A 110 19.45 -18.33 10.34
N LEU A 111 19.05 -19.32 11.16
CA LEU A 111 18.39 -20.56 10.72
C LEU A 111 16.87 -20.42 10.53
N GLY A 112 16.30 -19.24 10.77
CA GLY A 112 14.86 -18.98 10.71
C GLY A 112 14.08 -19.48 11.93
N ARG A 113 14.77 -19.86 13.01
CA ARG A 113 14.14 -20.27 14.27
C ARG A 113 13.66 -19.01 15.01
N LEU A 114 12.37 -18.94 15.31
CA LEU A 114 11.79 -17.86 16.11
C LEU A 114 12.30 -17.95 17.55
N ILE A 115 12.82 -16.86 18.07
CA ILE A 115 13.32 -16.76 19.45
C ILE A 115 12.30 -16.06 20.33
N LYS A 116 11.71 -14.96 19.83
CA LYS A 116 10.64 -14.19 20.51
C LYS A 116 9.68 -13.55 19.53
N LEU A 117 8.46 -13.28 20.01
CA LEU A 117 7.33 -12.74 19.27
C LEU A 117 6.44 -11.88 20.18
N THR A 118 5.83 -10.82 19.64
CA THR A 118 5.01 -9.86 20.41
C THR A 118 3.57 -10.33 20.70
N ILE A 119 3.22 -11.58 20.40
CA ILE A 119 1.90 -12.14 20.72
C ILE A 119 1.91 -12.61 22.17
N GLU A 120 0.92 -12.15 22.94
CA GLU A 120 0.85 -12.27 24.39
C GLU A 120 0.64 -13.71 24.92
N ASN A 121 0.66 -14.77 24.09
CA ASN A 121 0.27 -16.10 24.61
C ASN A 121 0.73 -17.38 23.89
N ASP A 122 1.76 -17.39 23.03
CA ASP A 122 2.21 -18.66 22.43
C ASP A 122 3.73 -18.86 22.49
N LEU A 123 4.17 -19.40 23.62
CA LEU A 123 5.50 -19.97 23.84
C LEU A 123 5.59 -21.43 23.34
N ASN A 124 4.62 -21.93 22.56
CA ASN A 124 4.71 -23.22 21.87
C ASN A 124 5.20 -23.01 20.43
N ALA A 125 6.44 -22.53 20.30
CA ALA A 125 7.13 -22.22 19.06
C ALA A 125 7.59 -23.47 18.25
N GLU A 126 6.85 -24.58 18.30
CA GLU A 126 7.22 -25.83 17.61
C GLU A 126 6.62 -25.94 16.19
N ASN A 127 5.67 -25.07 15.81
CA ASN A 127 4.92 -25.18 14.55
C ASN A 127 5.04 -23.99 13.58
N ALA A 128 6.05 -23.12 13.75
CA ALA A 128 6.31 -22.00 12.83
C ALA A 128 6.81 -22.44 11.43
N ASN A 129 7.05 -23.74 11.22
CA ASN A 129 7.54 -24.29 9.95
C ASN A 129 6.52 -24.22 8.78
N HIS A 130 5.24 -23.92 9.06
CA HIS A 130 4.19 -23.95 8.03
C HIS A 130 3.90 -22.59 7.38
N LEU A 131 4.50 -21.50 7.89
CA LEU A 131 4.37 -20.20 7.26
C LEU A 131 5.40 -20.13 6.12
N SER A 132 4.90 -20.01 4.88
CA SER A 132 5.72 -20.10 3.67
C SER A 132 6.50 -18.79 3.51
N TYR A 133 7.80 -18.80 3.81
CA TYR A 133 8.64 -17.60 3.83
C TYR A 133 9.58 -17.50 2.61
N ARG A 134 9.62 -16.33 1.97
CA ARG A 134 10.53 -16.03 0.86
C ARG A 134 11.92 -15.68 1.41
N ARG A 135 12.89 -16.58 1.23
CA ARG A 135 14.32 -16.35 1.53
C ARG A 135 14.86 -15.19 0.70
N ILE A 136 15.33 -14.13 1.37
CA ILE A 136 16.29 -13.19 0.80
C ILE A 136 17.65 -13.61 1.34
N LYS A 137 18.54 -14.05 0.45
CA LYS A 137 19.89 -14.51 0.78
C LYS A 137 20.78 -13.27 0.91
N GLU A 138 20.90 -12.71 2.10
CA GLU A 138 22.10 -12.02 2.60
C GLU A 138 21.84 -11.57 4.04
N ALA A 139 22.88 -11.65 4.87
CA ALA A 139 22.80 -11.66 6.32
C ALA A 139 22.19 -10.37 6.93
N LYS A 140 21.18 -10.53 7.80
CA LYS A 140 20.87 -9.75 9.03
C LYS A 140 19.49 -10.18 9.56
N PHE A 141 19.27 -10.02 10.87
CA PHE A 141 18.12 -10.50 11.64
C PHE A 141 16.77 -10.25 10.96
N TYR A 142 15.89 -11.26 10.96
CA TYR A 142 14.57 -11.16 10.34
C TYR A 142 13.57 -10.54 11.31
N PHE A 143 13.08 -9.34 10.99
CA PHE A 143 11.84 -8.80 11.58
C PHE A 143 10.68 -9.27 10.71
N PHE A 144 9.79 -10.05 11.31
CA PHE A 144 8.56 -10.43 10.64
C PHE A 144 7.51 -9.39 10.95
N VAL A 145 6.96 -8.80 9.91
CA VAL A 145 5.82 -7.90 9.95
C VAL A 145 4.67 -8.62 9.26
N LEU A 146 3.55 -8.81 9.97
CA LEU A 146 2.28 -9.18 9.35
C LEU A 146 1.40 -7.92 9.28
N SER A 147 1.01 -7.56 8.06
CA SER A 147 0.08 -6.46 7.77
C SER A 147 -1.31 -7.04 7.51
N LYS A 148 -2.34 -6.46 8.13
CA LYS A 148 -3.73 -6.88 7.91
C LYS A 148 -4.18 -6.61 6.47
N PRO A 149 -4.99 -7.50 5.86
CA PRO A 149 -5.77 -7.15 4.70
C PRO A 149 -6.86 -6.15 5.12
N GLN A 150 -6.92 -5.01 4.43
CA GLN A 150 -8.02 -4.04 4.57
C GLN A 150 -9.33 -4.74 4.16
N LYS A 151 -10.33 -4.68 5.04
CA LYS A 151 -11.72 -5.06 4.74
C LYS A 151 -12.51 -3.82 4.36
#